data_AF-A0A3Q1AT54-F1
#
_entry.id   AF-A0A3Q1AT54-F1
#
_cell.length_a   1.000
_cell.length_b   1.000
_cell.length_c   1.000
_cell.angle_alpha   90.00
_cell.angle_beta   90.00
_cell.angle_gamma   90.00
#
_symmetry.space_group_name_H-M   'P 1'
#
loop_
_entity.id
_entity.type
_entity.pdbx_description
1 polymer ?
#
loop_
_entity_poly.entity_id
_entity_poly.type
_entity_poly.pdbx_seq_one_letter_code
_entity_poly.pdbx_strand_id
1 'polypeptide(L)'
;MRVFVLLVCLSVGCLAQRPQRCTSPPLLTGSLSVSSANEKLTVFARYTYDALRQRIRLVEWGSYQNQSFHSDALLLYREGVVYKINNRNRTCCKKALCRSFHPLAVPQNASLLGQVVLGSSSGPAQGVLVNTWAGKLNMKKTRAKYMSTVTEFGCVPVSTLFYTDKTGWIVTSFFNNVIGLADPQMLIPPSFCRDAQLETENGEGPETFFSVL
;
A
#
# COMPACT_ATOMS: atom_id res chain seq x y z
N MET A 1 48.20 30.60 -0.21
CA MET A 1 47.57 29.51 -1.01
C MET A 1 46.91 28.40 -0.19
N ARG A 2 47.40 28.02 1.00
CA ARG A 2 46.80 26.92 1.79
C ARG A 2 45.52 27.26 2.55
N VAL A 3 45.27 28.55 2.85
CA VAL A 3 44.08 29.00 3.60
C VAL A 3 42.83 29.10 2.72
N PHE A 4 42.98 29.45 1.44
CA PHE A 4 41.85 29.56 0.50
C PHE A 4 41.24 28.20 0.12
N VAL A 5 42.03 27.11 0.18
CA VAL A 5 41.53 25.76 -0.11
C VAL A 5 40.64 25.23 1.02
N LEU A 6 40.91 25.63 2.27
CA LEU A 6 40.12 25.21 3.44
C LEU A 6 38.72 25.85 3.48
N LEU A 7 38.56 27.05 2.92
CA LEU A 7 37.26 27.76 2.90
C LEU A 7 36.28 27.18 1.85
N VAL A 8 36.77 26.60 0.75
CA VAL A 8 35.92 26.01 -0.29
C VAL A 8 35.37 24.65 0.13
N CYS A 9 36.09 23.89 0.97
CA CYS A 9 35.61 22.61 1.50
C CYS A 9 34.54 22.77 2.61
N LEU A 10 34.46 23.92 3.28
CA LEU A 10 33.49 24.19 4.34
C LEU A 10 32.11 24.63 3.81
N SER A 11 32.02 25.13 2.57
CA SER A 11 30.75 25.56 1.96
C SER A 11 29.93 24.41 1.33
N VAL A 12 30.47 23.19 1.28
CA VAL A 12 29.73 21.99 0.81
C VAL A 12 29.05 21.25 1.99
N GLY A 13 29.29 21.70 3.22
CA GLY A 13 28.67 21.13 4.42
C GLY A 13 27.24 21.62 4.62
N CYS A 14 26.29 20.67 4.60
CA CYS A 14 24.89 20.83 5.02
C CYS A 14 23.96 21.63 4.09
N LEU A 15 23.83 21.20 2.83
CA LEU A 15 22.46 21.04 2.31
C LEU A 15 21.89 19.80 3.01
N ALA A 16 21.23 19.98 4.16
CA ALA A 16 20.31 18.97 4.66
C ALA A 16 19.30 18.74 3.53
N GLN A 17 19.51 17.67 2.74
CA GLN A 17 18.66 17.39 1.61
C GLN A 17 17.26 17.18 2.16
N ARG A 18 16.33 18.06 1.78
CA ARG A 18 14.93 17.89 2.15
C ARG A 18 14.50 16.50 1.67
N PRO A 19 13.79 15.73 2.51
CA PRO A 19 13.23 14.45 2.09
C PRO A 19 12.53 14.59 0.74
N GLN A 20 12.85 13.69 -0.18
CA GLN A 20 12.25 13.68 -1.50
C GLN A 20 11.11 12.67 -1.54
N ARG A 21 10.11 12.96 -2.35
CA ARG A 21 9.05 11.99 -2.63
C ARG A 21 9.66 10.79 -3.33
N CYS A 22 9.16 9.60 -2.98
CA CYS A 22 9.70 8.35 -3.45
C CYS A 22 8.59 7.37 -3.84
N THR A 23 8.98 6.33 -4.57
CA THR A 23 8.13 5.18 -4.92
C THR A 23 8.63 3.97 -4.17
N SER A 24 7.71 3.16 -3.62
CA SER A 24 8.08 1.94 -2.92
C SER A 24 8.78 0.97 -3.89
N PRO A 25 9.56 0.01 -3.38
CA PRO A 25 10.19 -0.99 -4.22
C PRO A 25 9.15 -1.69 -5.10
N PRO A 26 9.46 -1.96 -6.37
CA PRO A 26 8.46 -2.43 -7.34
C PRO A 26 7.96 -3.85 -7.03
N LEU A 27 8.72 -4.61 -6.23
CA LEU A 27 8.34 -5.92 -5.72
C LEU A 27 8.38 -5.85 -4.20
N LEU A 28 7.26 -6.17 -3.56
CA LEU A 28 7.14 -6.08 -2.10
C LEU A 28 6.20 -7.17 -1.60
N THR A 29 6.60 -7.87 -0.56
CA THR A 29 5.75 -8.81 0.17
C THR A 29 5.68 -8.37 1.62
N GLY A 30 4.52 -8.45 2.24
CA GLY A 30 4.40 -8.12 3.66
C GLY A 30 3.02 -8.41 4.21
N SER A 31 2.76 -7.81 5.36
CA SER A 31 1.45 -7.81 5.99
C SER A 31 0.98 -6.39 6.22
N LEU A 32 -0.33 -6.22 6.29
CA LEU A 32 -0.95 -4.96 6.70
C LEU A 32 -2.11 -5.21 7.64
N SER A 33 -2.44 -4.20 8.42
CA SER A 33 -3.69 -4.12 9.16
C SER A 33 -4.45 -2.87 8.74
N VAL A 34 -5.78 -2.96 8.71
CA VAL A 34 -6.68 -1.83 8.45
C VAL A 34 -7.64 -1.69 9.61
N SER A 35 -7.79 -0.50 10.15
CA SER A 35 -8.80 -0.20 11.16
C SER A 35 -9.51 1.11 10.88
N SER A 36 -10.80 1.18 11.21
CA SER A 36 -11.59 2.42 11.13
C SER A 36 -11.74 3.07 12.50
N ALA A 37 -11.79 4.40 12.54
CA ALA A 37 -11.94 5.17 13.78
C ALA A 37 -13.28 4.93 14.50
N ASN A 38 -14.30 4.42 13.81
CA ASN A 38 -15.58 4.04 14.40
C ASN A 38 -15.60 2.58 14.91
N GLU A 39 -14.46 1.90 14.89
CA GLU A 39 -14.25 0.52 15.38
C GLU A 39 -15.07 -0.55 14.64
N LYS A 40 -15.77 -0.18 13.56
CA LYS A 40 -16.59 -1.10 12.79
C LYS A 40 -15.77 -2.01 11.89
N LEU A 41 -14.55 -1.63 11.51
CA LEU A 41 -13.71 -2.38 10.59
C LEU A 41 -12.36 -2.69 11.26
N THR A 42 -11.97 -3.95 11.25
CA THR A 42 -10.62 -4.40 11.56
C THR A 42 -10.25 -5.51 10.58
N VAL A 43 -9.16 -5.32 9.83
CA VAL A 43 -8.66 -6.26 8.83
C VAL A 43 -7.19 -6.52 9.09
N PHE A 44 -6.78 -7.76 8.89
CA PHE A 44 -5.39 -8.15 8.74
C PHE A 44 -5.25 -8.79 7.37
N ALA A 45 -4.19 -8.46 6.66
CA ALA A 45 -3.94 -9.00 5.34
C ALA A 45 -2.48 -9.34 5.13
N ARG A 46 -2.22 -10.37 4.34
CA ARG A 46 -0.93 -10.57 3.68
C ARG A 46 -1.04 -10.02 2.27
N TYR A 47 -0.07 -9.24 1.86
CA TYR A 47 -0.04 -8.68 0.51
C TYR A 47 1.19 -9.11 -0.26
N THR A 48 1.02 -9.31 -1.56
CA THR A 48 2.10 -9.52 -2.51
C THR A 48 1.92 -8.53 -3.64
N TYR A 49 2.90 -7.65 -3.81
CA TYR A 49 2.85 -6.50 -4.71
C TYR A 49 3.91 -6.62 -5.80
N ASP A 50 3.47 -6.54 -7.06
CA ASP A 50 4.33 -6.56 -8.23
C ASP A 50 3.92 -5.43 -9.19
N ALA A 51 4.59 -4.29 -9.05
CA ALA A 51 4.42 -3.13 -9.93
C ALA A 51 4.95 -3.36 -11.35
N LEU A 52 5.93 -4.24 -11.53
CA LEU A 52 6.52 -4.50 -12.84
C LEU A 52 5.50 -5.15 -13.76
N ARG A 53 4.77 -6.15 -13.27
CA ARG A 53 3.69 -6.83 -14.01
C ARG A 53 2.30 -6.33 -13.67
N GLN A 54 2.19 -5.35 -12.77
CA GLN A 54 0.93 -4.75 -12.29
C GLN A 54 -0.03 -5.80 -11.74
N ARG A 55 0.42 -6.51 -10.70
CA ARG A 55 -0.34 -7.57 -10.03
C ARG A 55 -0.30 -7.35 -8.52
N ILE A 56 -1.40 -7.62 -7.86
CA ILE A 56 -1.51 -7.55 -6.40
C ILE A 56 -2.28 -8.77 -5.93
N ARG A 57 -1.80 -9.44 -4.88
CA ARG A 57 -2.61 -10.38 -4.13
C ARG A 57 -2.82 -9.89 -2.71
N LEU A 58 -4.04 -9.99 -2.23
CA LEU A 58 -4.46 -9.69 -0.87
C LEU A 58 -5.11 -10.94 -0.29
N VAL A 59 -4.59 -11.44 0.81
CA VAL A 59 -5.21 -12.53 1.59
C VAL A 59 -5.57 -11.94 2.95
N GLU A 60 -6.86 -11.75 3.17
CA GLU A 60 -7.42 -10.89 4.20
C GLU A 60 -8.31 -11.69 5.14
N TRP A 61 -8.27 -11.33 6.40
CA TRP A 61 -9.20 -11.80 7.41
C TRP A 61 -9.47 -10.67 8.38
N GLY A 62 -10.71 -10.57 8.84
CA GLY A 62 -11.11 -9.43 9.64
C GLY A 62 -12.51 -9.54 10.15
N SER A 63 -13.00 -8.42 10.66
CA SER A 63 -14.35 -8.23 11.16
C SER A 63 -14.89 -6.90 10.65
N TYR A 64 -16.12 -6.93 10.13
CA TYR A 64 -16.91 -5.74 9.84
C TYR A 64 -18.23 -5.81 10.60
N GLN A 65 -18.52 -4.81 11.44
CA GLN A 65 -19.70 -4.78 12.32
C GLN A 65 -19.90 -6.09 13.11
N ASN A 66 -18.81 -6.59 13.71
CA ASN A 66 -18.75 -7.85 14.46
C ASN A 66 -18.99 -9.13 13.64
N GLN A 67 -19.04 -9.04 12.31
CA GLN A 67 -19.11 -10.21 11.42
C GLN A 67 -17.73 -10.50 10.85
N SER A 68 -17.21 -11.69 11.16
CA SER A 68 -15.92 -12.13 10.64
C SER A 68 -16.00 -12.45 9.15
N PHE A 69 -14.96 -12.10 8.40
CA PHE A 69 -14.83 -12.49 7.01
C PHE A 69 -13.41 -12.94 6.69
N HIS A 70 -13.29 -13.66 5.57
CA HIS A 70 -12.02 -14.03 4.96
C HIS A 70 -12.13 -13.81 3.45
N SER A 71 -11.12 -13.19 2.86
CA SER A 71 -11.05 -12.87 1.44
C SER A 71 -9.68 -13.23 0.89
N ASP A 72 -9.60 -13.79 -0.31
CA ASP A 72 -8.35 -14.01 -1.04
C ASP A 72 -8.58 -13.49 -2.46
N ALA A 73 -7.94 -12.38 -2.79
CA ALA A 73 -8.14 -11.68 -4.03
C ALA A 73 -6.82 -11.52 -4.79
N LEU A 74 -6.78 -12.00 -6.04
CA LEU A 74 -5.68 -11.82 -6.97
C LEU A 74 -6.11 -10.85 -8.08
N LEU A 75 -5.54 -9.64 -8.04
CA LEU A 75 -5.78 -8.56 -8.98
C LEU A 75 -4.71 -8.59 -10.09
N LEU A 76 -5.14 -8.77 -11.34
CA LEU A 76 -4.29 -8.81 -12.53
C LEU A 76 -4.65 -7.63 -13.43
N TYR A 77 -4.02 -6.47 -13.22
CA TYR A 77 -4.43 -5.22 -13.87
C TYR A 77 -4.19 -5.19 -15.38
N ARG A 78 -3.12 -5.85 -15.87
CA ARG A 78 -2.86 -5.96 -17.30
C ARG A 78 -3.95 -6.74 -18.04
N GLU A 79 -4.50 -7.74 -17.37
CA GLU A 79 -5.61 -8.56 -17.88
C GLU A 79 -6.96 -7.89 -17.63
N GLY A 80 -7.04 -6.97 -16.68
CA GLY A 80 -8.27 -6.30 -16.28
C GLY A 80 -9.23 -7.23 -15.55
N VAL A 81 -8.69 -8.18 -14.77
CA VAL A 81 -9.49 -9.17 -14.02
C VAL A 81 -9.04 -9.26 -12.57
N VAL A 82 -9.99 -9.59 -11.70
CA VAL A 82 -9.73 -10.02 -10.32
C VAL A 82 -10.31 -11.39 -10.10
N TYR A 83 -9.54 -12.26 -9.44
CA TYR A 83 -9.99 -13.56 -8.96
C TYR A 83 -10.26 -13.47 -7.46
N LYS A 84 -11.49 -13.74 -7.03
CA LYS A 84 -11.83 -14.02 -5.63
C LYS A 84 -11.76 -15.53 -5.42
N ILE A 85 -10.81 -15.98 -4.63
CA ILE A 85 -10.37 -17.36 -4.52
C ILE A 85 -10.91 -17.96 -3.21
N ASN A 86 -11.56 -19.11 -3.29
CA ASN A 86 -11.90 -19.91 -2.11
C ASN A 86 -11.06 -21.19 -2.13
N ASN A 87 -9.95 -21.20 -1.38
CA ASN A 87 -9.05 -22.35 -1.33
C ASN A 87 -9.69 -23.59 -0.67
N ARG A 88 -10.66 -23.42 0.24
CA ARG A 88 -11.34 -24.54 0.91
C ARG A 88 -12.27 -25.27 -0.05
N ASN A 89 -13.09 -24.51 -0.78
CA ASN A 89 -14.07 -25.06 -1.71
C ASN A 89 -13.47 -25.33 -3.09
N ARG A 90 -12.22 -24.89 -3.33
CA ARG A 90 -11.55 -24.93 -4.64
C ARG A 90 -12.38 -24.27 -5.74
N THR A 91 -12.99 -23.13 -5.41
CA THR A 91 -13.80 -22.34 -6.36
C THR A 91 -13.20 -20.95 -6.54
N CYS A 92 -13.46 -20.33 -7.70
CA CYS A 92 -13.05 -18.95 -7.97
C CYS A 92 -14.19 -18.17 -8.63
N CYS A 93 -14.33 -16.93 -8.22
CA CYS A 93 -15.18 -15.92 -8.86
C CYS A 93 -14.25 -14.99 -9.65
N LYS A 94 -14.50 -14.81 -10.95
CA LYS A 94 -13.72 -13.93 -11.83
C LYS A 94 -14.55 -12.71 -12.17
N LYS A 95 -14.05 -11.53 -11.83
CA LYS A 95 -14.73 -10.24 -12.10
C LYS A 95 -13.85 -9.30 -12.91
N ALA A 96 -14.48 -8.33 -13.57
CA ALA A 96 -13.78 -7.26 -14.26
C ALA A 96 -13.09 -6.34 -13.24
N LEU A 97 -11.88 -5.88 -13.57
CA LEU A 97 -11.05 -5.01 -12.74
C LEU A 97 -10.70 -3.74 -13.51
N CYS A 98 -10.81 -2.59 -12.85
CA CYS A 98 -10.35 -1.31 -13.37
C CYS A 98 -8.84 -1.38 -13.62
N ARG A 99 -8.41 -1.09 -14.86
CA ARG A 99 -7.00 -1.23 -15.29
C ARG A 99 -6.05 -0.17 -14.71
N SER A 100 -6.55 0.73 -13.87
CA SER A 100 -5.72 1.70 -13.14
C SER A 100 -5.01 1.03 -11.97
N PHE A 101 -3.75 0.65 -12.16
CA PHE A 101 -2.92 0.01 -11.14
C PHE A 101 -2.76 0.90 -9.91
N HIS A 102 -2.96 0.34 -8.71
CA HIS A 102 -2.79 1.07 -7.45
C HIS A 102 -1.29 1.16 -7.08
N PRO A 103 -0.68 2.36 -7.10
CA PRO A 103 0.73 2.50 -6.81
C PRO A 103 0.98 2.59 -5.30
N LEU A 104 1.99 1.87 -4.80
CA LEU A 104 2.57 2.14 -3.49
C LEU A 104 3.63 3.24 -3.64
N ALA A 105 3.19 4.50 -3.65
CA ALA A 105 4.08 5.65 -3.84
C ALA A 105 3.57 6.88 -3.10
N VAL A 106 4.50 7.77 -2.75
CA VAL A 106 4.14 9.11 -2.29
C VAL A 106 3.65 9.92 -3.49
N PRO A 107 2.41 10.45 -3.49
CA PRO A 107 1.91 11.21 -4.63
C PRO A 107 2.73 12.48 -4.90
N GLN A 108 2.88 12.85 -6.18
CA GLN A 108 3.75 13.98 -6.58
C GLN A 108 3.30 15.34 -6.02
N ASN A 109 2.02 15.48 -5.72
CA ASN A 109 1.46 16.69 -5.12
C ASN A 109 1.41 16.64 -3.57
N ALA A 110 2.03 15.63 -2.95
CA ALA A 110 2.10 15.53 -1.50
C ALA A 110 3.10 16.53 -0.92
N SER A 111 2.74 17.10 0.23
CA SER A 111 3.59 17.99 1.02
C SER A 111 4.22 17.20 2.16
N LEU A 112 5.51 17.42 2.42
CA LEU A 112 6.18 16.84 3.57
C LEU A 112 5.57 17.43 4.85
N LEU A 113 5.07 16.56 5.73
CA LEU A 113 4.57 16.93 7.04
C LEU A 113 5.69 16.94 8.08
N GLY A 114 6.59 15.95 8.00
CA GLY A 114 7.74 15.88 8.88
C GLY A 114 8.56 14.61 8.67
N GLN A 115 9.76 14.63 9.22
CA GLN A 115 10.65 13.47 9.33
C GLN A 115 10.83 13.16 10.81
N VAL A 116 10.64 11.90 11.20
CA VAL A 116 10.71 11.46 12.61
C VAL A 116 11.39 10.10 12.71
N VAL A 117 11.88 9.77 13.90
CA VAL A 117 12.32 8.42 14.25
C VAL A 117 11.17 7.71 14.95
N LEU A 118 10.69 6.61 14.37
CA LEU A 118 9.80 5.70 15.08
C LEU A 118 10.63 4.78 15.97
N GLY A 119 10.21 4.59 17.23
CA GLY A 119 10.99 3.85 18.21
C GLY A 119 11.93 4.76 18.99
N SER A 120 13.21 4.38 19.09
CA SER A 120 14.21 5.08 19.89
C SER A 120 15.49 5.36 19.09
N SER A 121 16.07 6.54 19.30
CA SER A 121 17.40 6.90 18.78
C SER A 121 18.54 6.52 19.72
N SER A 122 18.24 5.84 20.84
CA SER A 122 19.22 5.57 21.90
C SER A 122 20.16 4.40 21.62
N GLY A 123 19.88 3.56 20.61
CA GLY A 123 20.73 2.42 20.28
C GLY A 123 20.54 1.90 18.85
N PRO A 124 21.49 1.10 18.33
CA PRO A 124 21.39 0.51 17.01
C PRO A 124 20.12 -0.34 16.85
N ALA A 125 19.47 -0.25 15.70
CA ALA A 125 18.25 -0.99 15.35
C ALA A 125 17.03 -0.77 16.29
N GLN A 126 17.06 0.23 17.18
CA GLN A 126 15.92 0.57 18.04
C GLN A 126 14.94 1.56 17.39
N GLY A 127 15.31 2.15 16.26
CA GLY A 127 14.50 3.15 15.58
C GLY A 127 14.58 3.06 14.07
N VAL A 128 13.56 3.63 13.43
CA VAL A 128 13.44 3.71 11.97
C VAL A 128 13.15 5.15 11.58
N LEU A 129 14.02 5.73 10.74
CA LEU A 129 13.81 7.07 10.19
C LEU A 129 12.72 7.02 9.12
N VAL A 130 11.67 7.81 9.29
CA VAL A 130 10.50 7.85 8.40
C VAL A 130 10.14 9.27 8.01
N ASN A 131 9.49 9.41 6.85
CA ASN A 131 8.89 10.65 6.40
C ASN A 131 7.38 10.49 6.30
N THR A 132 6.65 11.45 6.83
CA THR A 132 5.21 11.55 6.66
C THR A 132 4.88 12.61 5.62
N TRP A 133 4.11 12.22 4.62
CA TRP A 133 3.65 13.05 3.52
C TRP A 133 2.14 13.19 3.57
N ALA A 134 1.62 14.40 3.39
CA ALA A 134 0.18 14.66 3.45
C ALA A 134 -0.33 15.30 2.17
N GLY A 135 -1.59 15.05 1.86
CA GLY A 135 -2.25 15.67 0.72
C GLY A 135 -3.76 15.53 0.75
N LYS A 136 -4.38 16.05 -0.31
CA LYS A 136 -5.83 15.99 -0.54
C LYS A 136 -6.09 15.35 -1.88
N LEU A 137 -7.14 14.53 -1.95
CA LEU A 137 -7.62 13.89 -3.16
C LEU A 137 -9.06 14.35 -3.41
N ASN A 138 -9.31 14.91 -4.59
CA ASN A 138 -10.66 15.25 -5.02
C ASN A 138 -11.25 14.00 -5.71
N MET A 139 -12.10 13.26 -5.00
CA MET A 139 -12.89 12.19 -5.59
C MET A 139 -14.23 12.77 -6.08
N LYS A 140 -14.89 12.11 -7.05
CA LYS A 140 -16.09 12.63 -7.74
C LYS A 140 -17.15 13.24 -6.81
N LYS A 141 -17.40 12.65 -5.64
CA LYS A 141 -18.43 13.06 -4.70
C LYS A 141 -17.91 13.40 -3.30
N THR A 142 -16.60 13.31 -3.07
CA THR A 142 -16.03 13.45 -1.72
C THR A 142 -14.62 14.01 -1.79
N ARG A 143 -14.25 14.87 -0.84
CA ARG A 143 -12.86 15.24 -0.63
C ARG A 143 -12.23 14.28 0.36
N ALA A 144 -11.14 13.65 -0.05
CA ALA A 144 -10.37 12.82 0.84
C ALA A 144 -9.09 13.54 1.27
N LYS A 145 -8.65 13.27 2.50
CA LYS A 145 -7.33 13.67 2.99
C LYS A 145 -6.52 12.41 3.24
N TYR A 146 -5.23 12.46 2.98
CA TYR A 146 -4.35 11.34 3.28
C TYR A 146 -3.09 11.80 3.98
N MET A 147 -2.52 10.90 4.78
CA MET A 147 -1.16 10.98 5.28
C MET A 147 -0.49 9.63 5.02
N SER A 148 0.65 9.61 4.36
CA SER A 148 1.41 8.39 4.08
C SER A 148 2.78 8.51 4.74
N THR A 149 3.11 7.53 5.59
CA THR A 149 4.39 7.42 6.25
C THR A 149 5.18 6.31 5.59
N VAL A 150 6.38 6.64 5.11
CA VAL A 150 7.31 5.71 4.45
C VAL A 150 8.68 5.81 5.11
N THR A 151 9.47 4.75 5.05
CA THR A 151 10.87 4.81 5.47
C THR A 151 11.64 5.83 4.62
N GLU A 152 12.55 6.60 5.23
CA GLU A 152 13.46 7.49 4.48
C GLU A 152 14.28 6.66 3.48
N PHE A 153 14.83 5.54 3.97
CA PHE A 153 15.64 4.64 3.15
C PHE A 153 14.79 3.50 2.60
N GLY A 154 14.76 3.37 1.28
CA GLY A 154 14.05 2.31 0.57
C GLY A 154 12.56 2.56 0.32
N CYS A 155 12.00 3.67 0.83
CA CYS A 155 10.60 4.06 0.60
C CYS A 155 9.58 2.94 0.94
N VAL A 156 9.84 2.16 1.98
CA VAL A 156 8.97 1.07 2.38
C VAL A 156 7.77 1.66 3.12
N PRO A 157 6.52 1.28 2.78
CA PRO A 157 5.35 1.79 3.46
C PRO A 157 5.34 1.38 4.93
N VAL A 158 5.01 2.32 5.81
CA VAL A 158 4.87 2.11 7.26
C VAL A 158 3.41 2.27 7.65
N SER A 159 2.78 3.37 7.23
CA SER A 159 1.35 3.59 7.46
C SER A 159 0.74 4.49 6.40
N THR A 160 -0.58 4.37 6.21
CA THR A 160 -1.39 5.30 5.46
C THR A 160 -2.66 5.59 6.22
N LEU A 161 -2.91 6.86 6.50
CA LEU A 161 -4.13 7.36 7.07
C LEU A 161 -4.95 7.97 5.94
N PHE A 162 -6.21 7.57 5.82
CA PHE A 162 -7.13 8.08 4.81
C PHE A 162 -8.41 8.55 5.48
N TYR A 163 -8.82 9.78 5.19
CA TYR A 163 -10.03 10.37 5.74
C TYR A 163 -11.03 10.70 4.64
N THR A 164 -12.29 10.33 4.87
CA THR A 164 -13.43 10.87 4.14
C THR A 164 -14.55 11.21 5.12
N ASP A 165 -15.44 12.12 4.73
CA ASP A 165 -16.60 12.49 5.57
C ASP A 165 -17.54 11.28 5.85
N LYS A 166 -17.49 10.24 5.01
CA LYS A 166 -18.31 9.03 5.17
C LYS A 166 -17.70 8.00 6.11
N THR A 167 -16.39 7.80 6.02
CA THR A 167 -15.69 6.70 6.71
C THR A 167 -14.99 7.15 7.99
N GLY A 168 -14.81 8.46 8.18
CA GLY A 168 -13.83 8.97 9.13
C GLY A 168 -12.40 8.56 8.74
N TRP A 169 -11.51 8.49 9.73
CA TRP A 169 -10.15 8.00 9.52
C TRP A 169 -10.14 6.47 9.39
N ILE A 170 -9.50 6.00 8.32
CA ILE A 170 -9.05 4.63 8.13
C ILE A 170 -7.54 4.63 8.26
N VAL A 171 -7.01 3.76 9.10
CA VAL A 171 -5.57 3.59 9.32
C VAL A 171 -5.16 2.26 8.72
N THR A 172 -4.25 2.29 7.75
CA THR A 172 -3.55 1.12 7.24
C THR A 172 -2.13 1.11 7.80
N SER A 173 -1.73 0.05 8.50
CA SER A 173 -0.36 -0.12 9.00
C SER A 173 0.30 -1.27 8.28
N PHE A 174 1.53 -1.09 7.79
CA PHE A 174 2.28 -2.10 7.06
C PHE A 174 3.43 -2.63 7.92
N PHE A 175 3.63 -3.93 7.93
CA PHE A 175 4.64 -4.59 8.75
C PHE A 175 5.14 -5.88 8.11
N ASN A 176 6.28 -6.39 8.59
CA ASN A 176 6.96 -7.56 8.04
C ASN A 176 7.23 -7.43 6.53
N ASN A 177 7.54 -6.21 6.07
CA ASN A 177 7.81 -5.92 4.67
C ASN A 177 9.16 -6.50 4.24
N VAL A 178 9.16 -7.22 3.13
CA VAL A 178 10.34 -7.79 2.47
C VAL A 178 10.37 -7.27 1.04
N ILE A 179 11.47 -6.63 0.67
CA ILE A 179 11.71 -6.20 -0.71
C ILE A 179 11.89 -7.45 -1.57
N GLY A 180 11.04 -7.59 -2.60
CA GLY A 180 10.97 -8.77 -3.44
C GLY A 180 9.68 -9.57 -3.26
N LEU A 181 9.61 -10.69 -3.99
CA LEU A 181 8.52 -11.66 -3.91
C LEU A 181 8.99 -12.87 -3.10
N ALA A 182 8.51 -13.01 -1.87
CA ALA A 182 8.88 -14.15 -1.02
C ALA A 182 8.39 -15.48 -1.63
N ASP A 183 7.21 -15.45 -2.25
CA ASP A 183 6.66 -16.56 -3.03
C ASP A 183 5.99 -16.03 -4.32
N PRO A 184 6.67 -16.10 -5.48
CA PRO A 184 6.10 -15.66 -6.76
C PRO A 184 4.86 -16.45 -7.21
N GLN A 185 4.66 -17.69 -6.73
CA GLN A 185 3.50 -18.52 -7.09
C GLN A 185 2.20 -17.91 -6.57
N MET A 186 2.26 -17.08 -5.53
CA MET A 186 1.11 -16.35 -5.03
C MET A 186 0.47 -15.44 -6.08
N LEU A 187 1.21 -14.99 -7.11
CA LEU A 187 0.69 -14.13 -8.17
C LEU A 187 0.21 -14.89 -9.42
N ILE A 188 0.07 -16.21 -9.32
CA ILE A 188 -0.45 -17.08 -10.39
C ILE A 188 -1.82 -17.61 -9.93
N PRO A 189 -2.89 -17.46 -10.74
CA PRO A 189 -4.18 -18.05 -10.40
C PRO A 189 -4.06 -19.56 -10.19
N PRO A 190 -4.64 -20.13 -9.12
CA PRO A 190 -4.72 -21.57 -8.94
C PRO A 190 -5.35 -22.28 -10.14
N SER A 191 -4.99 -23.55 -10.37
CA SER A 191 -5.47 -24.30 -11.54
C SER A 191 -7.00 -24.40 -11.62
N PHE A 192 -7.69 -24.48 -10.48
CA PHE A 192 -9.15 -24.50 -10.41
C PHE A 192 -9.82 -23.15 -10.75
N CYS A 193 -9.05 -22.07 -10.93
CA CYS A 193 -9.55 -20.80 -11.42
C CYS A 193 -9.50 -20.65 -12.95
N ARG A 194 -8.86 -21.57 -13.69
CA ARG A 194 -8.65 -21.42 -15.16
C ARG A 194 -9.96 -21.26 -15.92
N ASP A 195 -10.96 -22.05 -15.55
CA ASP A 195 -12.24 -22.12 -16.25
C ASP A 195 -13.30 -21.18 -15.64
N ALA A 196 -12.91 -20.34 -14.67
CA ALA A 196 -13.80 -19.36 -14.06
C ALA A 196 -14.24 -18.34 -15.13
N GLN A 197 -15.54 -18.34 -15.43
CA GLN A 197 -16.14 -17.39 -16.36
C GLN A 197 -16.22 -16.01 -15.71
N LEU A 198 -16.06 -14.98 -16.54
CA LEU A 198 -16.26 -13.61 -16.09
C LEU A 198 -17.73 -13.44 -15.69
N GLU A 199 -18.00 -13.06 -14.45
CA GLU A 199 -19.36 -12.78 -14.01
C GLU A 199 -19.94 -11.60 -14.81
N THR A 200 -21.18 -11.75 -15.27
CA THR A 200 -21.91 -10.71 -15.99
C THR A 200 -22.02 -9.47 -15.11
N GLU A 201 -21.72 -8.30 -15.65
CA GLU A 201 -21.87 -7.02 -14.94
C GLU A 201 -23.35 -6.84 -14.54
N ASN A 202 -23.68 -7.06 -13.26
CA ASN A 202 -25.03 -6.86 -12.71
C ASN A 202 -25.38 -5.37 -12.54
N GLY A 203 -24.91 -4.51 -13.44
CA GLY A 203 -24.96 -3.04 -13.31
C GLY A 203 -23.93 -2.46 -12.33
N GLU A 204 -23.19 -3.30 -11.60
CA GLU A 204 -22.01 -2.91 -10.85
C GLU A 204 -20.82 -2.79 -11.80
N GLY A 205 -20.14 -1.65 -11.79
CA GLY A 205 -18.94 -1.41 -12.61
C GLY A 205 -17.76 -2.30 -12.21
N PRO A 206 -16.62 -2.20 -12.92
CA PRO A 206 -15.46 -3.03 -12.63
C PRO A 206 -14.94 -2.79 -11.21
N GLU A 207 -14.44 -3.87 -10.59
CA GLU A 207 -13.82 -3.83 -9.27
C GLU A 207 -12.62 -2.86 -9.27
N THR A 208 -12.28 -2.34 -8.10
CA THR A 208 -11.14 -1.45 -7.88
C THR A 208 -10.32 -1.97 -6.71
N PHE A 209 -9.11 -1.44 -6.52
CA PHE A 209 -8.31 -1.79 -5.34
C PHE A 209 -9.08 -1.58 -4.03
N PHE A 210 -9.83 -0.48 -3.93
CA PHE A 210 -10.58 -0.10 -2.73
C PHE A 210 -11.93 -0.83 -2.55
N SER A 211 -12.41 -1.57 -3.54
CA SER A 211 -13.61 -2.41 -3.38
C SER A 211 -13.25 -3.85 -3.00
N VAL A 212 -11.98 -4.21 -3.15
CA VAL A 212 -11.43 -5.51 -2.75
C VAL A 212 -10.93 -5.48 -1.30
N LEU A 213 -10.35 -4.36 -0.87
CA LEU A 213 -9.85 -4.06 0.47
C LEU A 213 -10.95 -3.51 1.39
#